data_AF-A0AAD6N9M3-F1
#
_entry.id   AF-A0AAD6N9M3-F1
#
_cell.length_a   1.000
_cell.length_b   1.000
_cell.length_c   1.000
_cell.angle_alpha   90.00
_cell.angle_beta   90.00
_cell.angle_gamma   90.00
#
_symmetry.space_group_name_H-M   'P 1'
#
loop_
_entity.id
_entity.type
_entity.pdbx_description
1 polymer ?
#
loop_
_entity_poly.entity_id
_entity_poly.type
_entity_poly.pdbx_seq_one_letter_code
_entity_poly.pdbx_strand_id
1 'polypeptide(L)'
;MQPPIQGRCLRALMHPDPSLLSDPFWAHPYLMEQIARAQEPSVWAIRDHVRALETERKPEGRPQPDYRRLHDIARHAIHVNETLDATMQSLEYLMTEHEYYKNLSHENATSASEDIHRRLRFFQSFIANLRSRSISNEKRLQNEIQLAFNTVAQHDSSITLEISRATQLDSATMKTIAFVTLTFLPPTFICAIFSMSFFNYGPDTGWNMSSNFWIYWVFAIPTTVFTTVLWTYWGDIRDMILLKKEQN
;
A
#
# COMPACT_ATOMS: atom_id res chain seq x y z
N MET A 1 17.11 -38.20 1.16
CA MET A 1 17.37 -37.12 0.18
C MET A 1 17.09 -37.67 -1.22
N GLN A 2 16.26 -37.01 -2.03
CA GLN A 2 16.08 -37.45 -3.43
C GLN A 2 17.39 -37.25 -4.20
N PRO A 3 17.78 -38.18 -5.10
CA PRO A 3 19.00 -38.03 -5.89
C PRO A 3 18.95 -36.76 -6.75
N PRO A 4 20.08 -36.08 -7.03
CA PRO A 4 20.11 -34.86 -7.83
C PRO A 4 19.43 -35.05 -9.19
N ILE A 5 18.86 -33.98 -9.75
CA ILE A 5 18.09 -34.00 -11.02
C ILE A 5 18.86 -34.74 -12.12
N GLN A 6 20.16 -34.45 -12.25
CA GLN A 6 21.05 -35.11 -13.21
C GLN A 6 21.07 -36.64 -13.04
N GLY A 7 21.20 -37.14 -11.81
CA GLY A 7 21.22 -38.57 -11.53
C GLY A 7 19.90 -39.27 -11.80
N ARG A 8 18.77 -38.56 -11.66
CA ARG A 8 17.44 -39.10 -12.01
C ARG A 8 17.20 -39.12 -13.51
N CYS A 9 17.50 -38.03 -14.20
CA CYS A 9 17.43 -37.97 -15.67
C CYS A 9 18.28 -39.08 -16.28
N LEU A 10 19.54 -39.19 -15.86
CA LEU A 10 20.47 -40.19 -16.36
C LEU A 10 19.94 -41.61 -16.10
N ARG A 11 19.45 -41.89 -14.89
CA ARG A 11 18.86 -43.21 -14.57
C ARG A 11 17.65 -43.54 -15.43
N ALA A 12 16.74 -42.58 -15.64
CA ALA A 12 15.55 -42.77 -16.44
C ALA A 12 15.88 -43.01 -17.93
N LEU A 13 16.94 -42.37 -18.44
CA LEU A 13 17.38 -42.52 -19.83
C LEU A 13 18.26 -43.74 -20.08
N MET A 14 19.01 -44.22 -19.07
CA MET A 14 19.90 -45.39 -19.21
C MET A 14 19.20 -46.74 -19.08
N HIS A 15 17.99 -46.78 -18.51
CA HIS A 15 17.18 -47.99 -18.41
C HIS A 15 15.77 -47.75 -18.99
N PRO A 16 15.66 -47.47 -20.30
CA PRO A 16 14.38 -47.23 -20.94
C PRO A 16 13.60 -48.54 -21.04
N ASP A 17 12.27 -48.42 -20.98
CA ASP A 17 11.38 -49.52 -21.35
C ASP A 17 11.62 -49.88 -22.83
N PRO A 18 12.07 -51.11 -23.14
CA PRO A 18 12.34 -51.53 -24.52
C PRO A 18 11.14 -51.38 -25.45
N SER A 19 9.91 -51.47 -24.91
CA SER A 19 8.68 -51.33 -25.69
C SER A 19 8.47 -49.92 -26.25
N LEU A 20 9.07 -48.90 -25.62
CA LEU A 20 8.93 -47.50 -26.04
C LEU A 20 9.97 -47.09 -27.08
N LEU A 21 11.06 -47.84 -27.23
CA LEU A 21 12.19 -47.50 -28.11
C LEU A 21 11.83 -47.52 -29.60
N SER A 22 10.67 -48.08 -29.97
CA SER A 22 10.18 -48.06 -31.35
C SER A 22 9.74 -46.67 -31.83
N ASP A 23 9.56 -45.72 -30.91
CA ASP A 23 9.16 -44.35 -31.23
C ASP A 23 10.31 -43.36 -30.89
N PRO A 24 10.73 -42.49 -31.81
CA PRO A 24 11.85 -41.57 -31.59
C PRO A 24 11.62 -40.56 -30.46
N PHE A 25 10.38 -40.36 -30.01
CA PHE A 25 10.04 -39.44 -28.93
C PHE A 25 10.09 -40.07 -27.53
N TRP A 26 10.48 -41.34 -27.40
CA TRP A 26 10.48 -42.12 -26.16
C TRP A 26 11.07 -41.42 -24.93
N ALA A 27 12.09 -40.57 -25.12
CA ALA A 27 12.78 -39.87 -24.04
C ALA A 27 11.98 -38.70 -23.45
N HIS A 28 11.12 -38.06 -24.24
CA HIS A 28 10.47 -36.80 -23.87
C HIS A 28 9.49 -36.93 -22.70
N PRO A 29 8.67 -37.98 -22.58
CA PRO A 29 7.85 -38.20 -21.38
C PRO A 29 8.67 -38.27 -20.09
N TYR A 30 9.88 -38.86 -20.12
CA TYR A 30 10.75 -38.92 -18.94
C TYR A 30 11.35 -37.55 -18.59
N LEU A 31 11.73 -36.77 -19.60
CA LEU A 31 12.19 -35.39 -19.39
C LEU A 31 11.07 -34.52 -18.81
N MET A 32 9.85 -34.64 -19.34
CA MET A 32 8.68 -33.91 -18.82
C MET A 32 8.36 -34.29 -17.37
N GLU A 33 8.52 -35.55 -16.99
CA GLU A 33 8.37 -35.98 -15.60
C GLU A 33 9.36 -35.24 -14.67
N GLN A 34 10.62 -35.08 -15.09
CA GLN A 34 11.62 -34.39 -14.28
C GLN A 34 11.37 -32.88 -14.21
N ILE A 35 10.92 -32.26 -15.31
CA ILE A 35 10.52 -30.86 -15.34
C ILE A 35 9.32 -30.63 -14.41
N ALA A 36 8.28 -31.45 -14.51
CA ALA A 36 7.11 -31.39 -13.66
C ALA A 36 7.47 -31.51 -12.16
N ARG A 37 8.36 -32.46 -11.81
CA ARG A 37 8.86 -32.63 -10.44
C ARG A 37 9.72 -31.46 -9.93
N ALA A 38 10.35 -30.70 -10.82
CA ALA A 38 11.11 -29.50 -10.44
C ALA A 38 10.20 -28.26 -10.30
N GLN A 39 9.14 -28.18 -11.11
CA GLN A 39 8.21 -27.05 -11.11
C GLN A 39 7.20 -27.09 -9.97
N GLU A 40 6.69 -28.29 -9.65
CA GLU A 40 5.69 -28.45 -8.60
C GLU A 40 6.13 -27.82 -7.26
N PRO A 41 7.32 -28.13 -6.69
CA PRO A 41 7.77 -27.52 -5.44
C PRO A 41 7.87 -25.99 -5.51
N SER A 42 8.25 -25.44 -6.66
CA SER A 42 8.35 -23.98 -6.85
C SER A 42 6.98 -23.30 -6.74
N VAL A 43 5.94 -23.90 -7.33
CA VAL A 43 4.55 -23.40 -7.21
C VAL A 43 4.06 -23.48 -5.75
N TRP A 44 4.36 -24.58 -5.07
CA TRP A 44 4.00 -24.75 -3.66
C TRP A 44 4.75 -23.78 -2.74
N ALA A 45 6.03 -23.51 -3.00
CA ALA A 45 6.80 -22.54 -2.22
C ALA A 45 6.18 -21.13 -2.27
N ILE A 46 5.74 -20.68 -3.46
CA ILE A 46 5.01 -19.41 -3.58
C ILE A 46 3.71 -19.43 -2.78
N ARG A 47 2.93 -20.52 -2.86
CA ARG A 47 1.72 -20.68 -2.03
C ARG A 47 2.03 -20.55 -0.55
N ASP A 48 3.11 -21.19 -0.08
CA ASP A 48 3.48 -21.22 1.33
C ASP A 48 3.90 -19.84 1.83
N HIS A 49 4.63 -19.08 1.00
CA HIS A 49 4.94 -17.68 1.28
C HIS A 49 3.68 -16.81 1.34
N VAL A 50 2.77 -16.94 0.37
CA VAL A 50 1.48 -16.22 0.38
C VAL A 50 0.66 -16.59 1.61
N ARG A 51 0.60 -17.87 1.96
CA ARG A 51 -0.13 -18.35 3.13
C ARG A 51 0.43 -17.77 4.42
N ALA A 52 1.76 -17.72 4.54
CA ALA A 52 2.42 -17.14 5.71
C ALA A 52 2.00 -15.67 5.90
N LEU A 53 1.94 -14.89 4.81
CA LEU A 53 1.48 -13.49 4.82
C LEU A 53 0.00 -13.38 5.22
N GLU A 54 -0.88 -14.19 4.62
CA GLU A 54 -2.32 -14.20 4.94
C GLU A 54 -2.61 -14.54 6.41
N THR A 55 -1.78 -15.38 7.02
CA THR A 55 -1.93 -15.81 8.43
C THR A 55 -1.19 -14.91 9.42
N GLU A 56 -0.44 -13.92 8.94
CA GLU A 56 0.30 -13.01 9.82
C GLU A 56 -0.68 -12.20 10.66
N ARG A 57 -0.49 -12.23 11.99
CA ARG A 57 -1.38 -11.54 12.92
C ARG A 57 -1.20 -10.03 12.75
N LYS A 58 -2.30 -9.29 12.65
CA LYS A 58 -2.26 -7.82 12.58
C LYS A 58 -1.51 -7.26 13.80
N PRO A 59 -0.48 -6.43 13.61
CA PRO A 59 0.27 -5.85 14.72
C PRO A 59 -0.61 -4.89 15.52
N GLU A 60 -0.34 -4.80 16.83
CA GLU A 60 -0.89 -3.73 17.66
C GLU A 60 -0.12 -2.44 17.37
N GLY A 61 -0.79 -1.44 16.79
CA GLY A 61 -0.20 -0.14 16.43
C GLY A 61 -0.07 0.10 14.93
N ARG A 62 0.91 0.91 14.52
CA ARG A 62 1.12 1.26 13.11
C ARG A 62 1.59 0.01 12.33
N PRO A 63 0.91 -0.39 11.24
CA PRO A 63 1.36 -1.49 10.40
C PRO A 63 2.72 -1.16 9.76
N GLN A 64 3.65 -2.12 9.77
CA GLN A 64 4.99 -2.00 9.16
C GLN A 64 5.29 -3.21 8.27
N PRO A 65 4.59 -3.35 7.12
CA PRO A 65 4.84 -4.44 6.20
C PRO A 65 6.24 -4.35 5.57
N ASP A 66 6.91 -5.50 5.42
CA ASP A 66 8.16 -5.60 4.69
C ASP A 66 7.90 -5.61 3.17
N TYR A 67 7.76 -4.42 2.60
CA TYR A 67 7.51 -4.24 1.16
C TYR A 67 8.59 -4.86 0.28
N ARG A 68 9.84 -4.92 0.74
CA ARG A 68 10.93 -5.49 -0.04
C ARG A 68 10.76 -6.99 -0.18
N ARG A 69 10.50 -7.67 0.94
CA ARG A 69 10.19 -9.11 0.94
C ARG A 69 8.92 -9.42 0.13
N LEU A 70 7.88 -8.61 0.24
CA LEU A 70 6.65 -8.76 -0.56
C LEU A 70 6.93 -8.70 -2.07
N HIS A 71 7.69 -7.70 -2.52
CA HIS A 71 8.07 -7.56 -3.92
C HIS A 71 9.05 -8.65 -4.39
N ASP A 72 9.95 -9.12 -3.53
CA ASP A 72 10.86 -10.22 -3.86
C ASP A 72 10.08 -11.54 -4.08
N ILE A 73 9.09 -11.85 -3.24
CA ILE A 73 8.19 -12.98 -3.46
C ILE A 73 7.39 -12.80 -4.76
N ALA A 74 6.92 -11.58 -5.07
CA ALA A 74 6.18 -11.30 -6.30
C ALA A 74 7.04 -11.54 -7.54
N ARG A 75 8.31 -11.12 -7.52
CA ARG A 75 9.26 -11.41 -8.60
C ARG A 75 9.42 -12.92 -8.82
N HIS A 76 9.56 -13.69 -7.74
CA HIS A 76 9.65 -15.14 -7.84
C HIS A 76 8.36 -15.78 -8.37
N ALA A 77 7.19 -15.29 -7.97
CA ALA A 77 5.90 -15.76 -8.51
C ALA A 77 5.80 -15.54 -10.03
N ILE A 78 6.21 -14.35 -10.50
CA ILE A 78 6.26 -14.03 -11.93
C ILE A 78 7.20 -14.98 -12.67
N HIS A 79 8.41 -15.21 -12.15
CA HIS A 79 9.37 -16.13 -12.77
C HIS A 79 8.83 -17.58 -12.81
N VAL A 80 8.14 -18.05 -11.77
CA VAL A 80 7.52 -19.39 -11.78
C VAL A 80 6.44 -19.46 -12.88
N ASN A 81 5.62 -18.42 -13.03
CA ASN A 81 4.62 -18.35 -14.10
C ASN A 81 5.26 -18.39 -15.50
N GLU A 82 6.34 -17.62 -15.70
CA GLU A 82 7.08 -17.58 -16.95
C GLU A 82 7.68 -18.94 -17.32
N THR A 83 8.30 -19.63 -16.36
CA THR A 83 8.88 -20.97 -16.61
C THR A 83 7.81 -22.03 -16.92
N LEU A 84 6.63 -21.93 -16.30
CA LEU A 84 5.48 -22.79 -16.61
C LEU A 84 4.93 -22.49 -18.00
N ASP A 85 4.87 -21.22 -18.41
CA ASP A 85 4.48 -20.82 -19.77
C ASP A 85 5.43 -21.37 -20.83
N ALA A 86 6.74 -21.21 -20.62
CA ALA A 86 7.75 -21.72 -21.55
C ALA A 86 7.66 -23.26 -21.68
N THR A 87 7.38 -23.95 -20.58
CA THR A 87 7.21 -25.41 -20.57
C THR A 87 5.93 -25.84 -21.29
N MET A 88 4.83 -25.12 -21.07
CA MET A 88 3.56 -25.40 -21.73
C MET A 88 3.67 -25.21 -23.25
N GLN A 89 4.31 -24.13 -23.70
CA GLN A 89 4.59 -23.89 -25.13
C GLN A 89 5.49 -24.98 -25.73
N SER A 90 6.55 -25.36 -25.03
CA SER A 90 7.47 -26.42 -25.48
C SER A 90 6.74 -27.77 -25.62
N LEU A 91 5.85 -28.07 -24.67
CA LEU A 91 5.08 -29.31 -24.67
C LEU A 91 3.98 -29.31 -25.76
N GLU A 92 3.34 -28.17 -26.01
CA GLU A 92 2.38 -28.02 -27.11
C GLU A 92 3.04 -28.20 -28.49
N TYR A 93 4.21 -27.60 -28.69
CA TYR A 93 5.00 -27.81 -29.91
C TYR A 93 5.39 -29.29 -30.06
N LEU A 94 5.91 -29.90 -29.00
CA LEU A 94 6.31 -31.29 -28.99
C LEU A 94 5.14 -32.26 -29.28
N MET A 95 3.96 -31.97 -28.74
CA MET A 95 2.75 -32.75 -29.04
C MET A 95 2.33 -32.62 -30.50
N THR A 96 2.44 -31.41 -31.07
CA THR A 96 2.13 -31.15 -32.49
C THR A 96 3.06 -31.93 -33.41
N GLU A 97 4.37 -31.90 -33.14
CA GLU A 97 5.38 -32.65 -33.91
C GLU A 97 5.20 -34.17 -33.77
N HIS A 98 4.86 -34.65 -32.57
CA HIS A 98 4.58 -36.07 -32.35
C HIS A 98 3.33 -36.54 -33.11
N GLU A 99 2.27 -35.73 -33.12
CA GLU A 99 1.08 -36.01 -33.93
C GLU A 99 1.38 -35.98 -35.43
N TYR A 100 2.22 -35.05 -35.90
CA TYR A 100 2.70 -35.05 -37.28
C TYR A 100 3.46 -36.35 -37.62
N TYR A 101 4.40 -36.77 -36.77
CA TYR A 101 5.16 -38.01 -36.94
C TYR A 101 4.26 -39.25 -37.03
N LYS A 102 3.26 -39.35 -36.14
CA LYS A 102 2.26 -40.43 -36.14
C LYS A 102 1.48 -40.49 -37.45
N ASN A 103 1.11 -39.33 -37.99
CA ASN A 103 0.29 -39.22 -39.20
C ASN A 103 1.09 -39.41 -40.50
N LEU A 104 2.43 -39.42 -40.43
CA LEU A 104 3.30 -39.59 -41.60
C LEU A 104 3.23 -41.01 -42.21
N SER A 105 3.02 -42.04 -41.38
CA SER A 105 2.87 -43.44 -41.82
C SER A 105 2.09 -44.25 -40.80
N HIS A 106 1.24 -45.18 -41.27
CA HIS A 106 0.54 -46.13 -40.39
C HIS A 106 1.50 -47.01 -39.57
N GLU A 107 2.74 -47.21 -40.04
CA GLU A 107 3.77 -47.95 -39.29
C GLU A 107 4.28 -47.18 -38.06
N ASN A 108 4.15 -45.84 -38.05
CA ASN A 108 4.56 -45.00 -36.91
C ASN A 108 3.51 -45.00 -35.79
N ALA A 109 2.24 -45.25 -36.12
CA ALA A 109 1.12 -45.30 -35.17
C ALA A 109 1.11 -46.61 -34.35
N THR A 110 2.21 -46.87 -33.65
CA THR A 110 2.40 -48.04 -32.79
C THR A 110 1.72 -47.87 -31.44
N SER A 111 1.55 -48.97 -30.69
CA SER A 111 1.09 -48.92 -29.30
C SER A 111 2.02 -48.08 -28.41
N ALA A 112 3.33 -48.08 -28.69
CA ALA A 112 4.33 -47.25 -28.03
C ALA A 112 4.09 -45.77 -28.29
N SER A 113 3.81 -45.40 -29.54
CA SER A 113 3.49 -44.02 -29.92
C SER A 113 2.21 -43.52 -29.25
N GLU A 114 1.17 -44.34 -29.21
CA GLU A 114 -0.05 -44.02 -28.46
C GLU A 114 0.21 -43.84 -26.96
N ASP A 115 1.08 -44.65 -26.36
CA ASP A 115 1.44 -44.49 -24.96
C ASP A 115 2.22 -43.20 -24.68
N ILE A 116 3.22 -42.90 -25.51
CA ILE A 116 3.98 -41.65 -25.45
C ILE A 116 3.04 -40.45 -25.57
N HIS A 117 2.15 -40.45 -26.58
CA HIS A 117 1.20 -39.37 -26.75
C HIS A 117 0.29 -39.18 -25.54
N ARG A 118 -0.25 -40.28 -24.97
CA ARG A 118 -1.06 -40.22 -23.72
C ARG A 118 -0.28 -39.62 -22.56
N ARG A 119 0.98 -40.01 -22.36
CA ARG A 119 1.84 -39.47 -21.29
C ARG A 119 2.14 -37.99 -21.50
N LEU A 120 2.38 -37.54 -22.73
CA LEU A 120 2.58 -36.14 -23.06
C LEU A 120 1.32 -35.31 -22.79
N ARG A 121 0.13 -35.79 -23.19
CA ARG A 121 -1.16 -35.14 -22.84
C ARG A 121 -1.38 -35.03 -21.34
N PHE A 122 -1.01 -36.07 -20.59
CA PHE A 122 -1.09 -36.04 -19.13
C PHE A 122 -0.24 -34.89 -18.58
N PHE A 123 1.02 -34.78 -19.03
CA PHE A 123 1.89 -33.68 -18.59
C PHE A 123 1.38 -32.32 -19.04
N GLN A 124 0.77 -32.20 -20.22
CA GLN A 124 0.17 -30.95 -20.69
C GLN A 124 -0.92 -30.49 -19.72
N SER A 125 -1.82 -31.41 -19.37
CA SER A 125 -2.89 -31.14 -18.40
C SER A 125 -2.33 -30.84 -17.01
N PHE A 126 -1.29 -31.56 -16.57
CA PHE A 126 -0.66 -31.35 -15.27
C PHE A 126 0.01 -29.98 -15.17
N ILE A 127 0.82 -29.59 -16.15
CA ILE A 127 1.49 -28.28 -16.20
C ILE A 127 0.46 -27.15 -16.33
N ALA A 128 -0.60 -27.32 -17.12
CA ALA A 128 -1.68 -26.34 -17.21
C ALA A 128 -2.38 -26.11 -15.84
N ASN A 129 -2.59 -27.18 -15.08
CA ASN A 129 -3.13 -27.08 -13.72
C ASN A 129 -2.17 -26.40 -12.75
N LEU A 130 -0.87 -26.72 -12.80
CA LEU A 130 0.15 -26.03 -12.01
C LEU A 130 0.22 -24.53 -12.34
N ARG A 131 0.15 -24.19 -13.62
CA ARG A 131 0.09 -22.81 -14.10
C ARG A 131 -1.12 -22.06 -13.53
N SER A 132 -2.31 -22.65 -13.64
CA SER A 132 -3.53 -22.05 -13.09
C SER A 132 -3.40 -21.75 -11.59
N ARG A 133 -2.82 -22.69 -10.82
CA ARG A 133 -2.52 -22.50 -9.39
C ARG A 133 -1.50 -21.39 -9.16
N SER A 134 -0.44 -21.33 -9.96
CA SER A 134 0.62 -20.33 -9.82
C SER A 134 0.09 -18.92 -10.10
N ILE A 135 -0.73 -18.74 -11.15
CA ILE A 135 -1.45 -17.48 -11.41
C ILE A 135 -2.39 -17.11 -10.25
N SER A 136 -3.11 -18.09 -9.70
CA SER A 136 -3.98 -17.85 -8.54
C SER A 136 -3.18 -17.38 -7.32
N ASN A 137 -2.02 -17.99 -7.04
CA ASN A 137 -1.13 -17.57 -5.96
C ASN A 137 -0.55 -16.17 -6.20
N GLU A 138 -0.17 -15.83 -7.43
CA GLU A 138 0.27 -14.48 -7.79
C GLU A 138 -0.84 -13.45 -7.52
N LYS A 139 -2.08 -13.71 -7.95
CA LYS A 139 -3.21 -12.80 -7.69
C LYS A 139 -3.48 -12.62 -6.19
N ARG A 140 -3.39 -13.71 -5.42
CA ARG A 140 -3.50 -13.65 -3.95
C ARG A 140 -2.40 -12.79 -3.35
N LEU A 141 -1.15 -12.95 -3.80
CA LEU A 141 -0.04 -12.11 -3.36
C LEU A 141 -0.26 -10.64 -3.67
N GLN A 142 -0.73 -10.30 -4.88
CA GLN A 142 -1.04 -8.92 -5.25
C GLN A 142 -2.13 -8.32 -4.36
N ASN A 143 -3.15 -9.10 -4.00
CA ASN A 143 -4.18 -8.66 -3.05
C ASN A 143 -3.59 -8.37 -1.67
N GLU A 144 -2.69 -9.22 -1.16
CA GLU A 144 -2.01 -8.98 0.13
C GLU A 144 -1.11 -7.74 0.09
N ILE A 145 -0.38 -7.52 -1.01
CA ILE A 145 0.42 -6.30 -1.21
C ILE A 145 -0.48 -5.05 -1.16
N GLN A 146 -1.60 -5.08 -1.89
CA GLN A 146 -2.54 -3.96 -1.89
C GLN A 146 -3.18 -3.74 -0.51
N LEU A 147 -3.51 -4.82 0.20
CA LEU A 147 -4.03 -4.76 1.55
C LEU A 147 -3.01 -4.11 2.50
N ALA A 148 -1.73 -4.46 2.39
CA ALA A 148 -0.66 -3.87 3.19
C ALA A 148 -0.57 -2.35 3.00
N PHE A 149 -0.54 -1.87 1.75
CA PHE A 149 -0.55 -0.43 1.44
C PHE A 149 -1.79 0.28 1.97
N ASN A 150 -2.98 -0.28 1.72
CA ASN A 150 -4.24 0.30 2.16
C ASN A 150 -4.33 0.38 3.69
N THR A 151 -3.83 -0.64 4.39
CA THR A 151 -3.85 -0.66 5.86
C THR A 151 -2.94 0.42 6.45
N VAL A 152 -1.74 0.63 5.89
CA VAL A 152 -0.85 1.72 6.30
C VAL A 152 -1.47 3.08 6.01
N ALA A 153 -2.01 3.28 4.80
CA ALA A 153 -2.66 4.53 4.42
C ALA A 153 -3.88 4.85 5.29
N GLN A 154 -4.69 3.84 5.64
CA GLN A 154 -5.83 3.98 6.53
C GLN A 154 -5.39 4.37 7.94
N HIS A 155 -4.33 3.76 8.47
CA HIS A 155 -3.77 4.11 9.78
C HIS A 155 -3.25 5.56 9.79
N ASP A 156 -2.43 5.94 8.81
CA ASP A 156 -1.87 7.29 8.71
C ASP A 156 -2.97 8.36 8.53
N SER A 157 -4.04 8.03 7.80
CA SER A 157 -5.22 8.88 7.67
C SER A 157 -5.95 9.05 9.00
N SER A 158 -6.12 7.98 9.78
CA SER A 158 -6.73 8.04 11.11
C SER A 158 -5.92 8.95 12.05
N ILE A 159 -4.60 8.79 12.07
CA ILE A 159 -3.71 9.64 12.88
C ILE A 159 -3.78 11.11 12.43
N THR A 160 -3.81 11.36 11.12
CA THR A 160 -3.93 12.72 10.58
C THR A 160 -5.26 13.36 10.97
N LEU A 161 -6.36 12.60 10.98
CA LEU A 161 -7.66 13.08 11.45
C LEU A 161 -7.66 13.42 12.93
N GLU A 162 -7.01 12.59 13.76
CA GLU A 162 -6.84 12.85 15.20
C GLU A 162 -6.03 14.12 15.44
N ILE A 163 -4.88 14.27 14.75
CA ILE A 163 -4.05 15.48 14.81
C ILE A 163 -4.84 16.71 14.35
N SER A 164 -5.58 16.60 13.25
CA SER A 164 -6.41 17.70 12.73
C SER A 164 -7.49 18.11 13.72
N ARG A 165 -8.12 17.14 14.40
CA ARG A 165 -9.13 17.40 15.43
C ARG A 165 -8.51 18.08 16.66
N ALA A 166 -7.36 17.60 17.13
CA ALA A 166 -6.61 18.22 18.21
C ALA A 166 -6.22 19.67 17.84
N THR A 167 -5.73 19.88 16.62
CA THR A 167 -5.37 21.20 16.09
C THR A 167 -6.57 22.14 15.99
N GLN A 168 -7.75 21.63 15.60
CA GLN A 168 -8.99 22.43 15.58
C GLN A 168 -9.41 22.86 16.98
N LEU A 169 -9.33 21.97 17.98
CA LEU A 169 -9.61 22.31 19.37
C LEU A 169 -8.62 23.34 19.90
N ASP A 170 -7.33 23.16 19.64
CA ASP A 170 -6.29 24.12 20.02
C ASP A 170 -6.50 25.47 19.33
N SER A 171 -6.91 25.48 18.07
CA SER A 171 -7.25 26.69 17.32
C SER A 171 -8.44 27.44 17.92
N ALA A 172 -9.46 26.71 18.40
CA ALA A 172 -10.59 27.31 19.10
C ALA A 172 -10.14 27.97 20.41
N THR A 173 -9.34 27.28 21.22
CA THR A 173 -8.76 27.84 22.45
C THR A 173 -7.90 29.07 22.17
N MET A 174 -7.07 29.03 21.13
CA MET A 174 -6.23 30.17 20.73
C MET A 174 -7.08 31.38 20.31
N LYS A 175 -8.17 31.17 19.56
CA LYS A 175 -9.12 32.23 19.22
C LYS A 175 -9.77 32.83 20.46
N THR A 176 -10.13 32.02 21.46
CA THR A 176 -10.69 32.50 22.72
C THR A 176 -9.68 33.34 23.51
N ILE A 177 -8.43 32.89 23.63
CA ILE A 177 -7.38 33.68 24.30
C ILE A 177 -7.15 35.00 23.57
N ALA A 178 -7.04 34.97 22.24
CA ALA A 178 -6.91 36.19 21.44
C ALA A 178 -8.07 37.16 21.67
N PHE A 179 -9.31 36.67 21.67
CA PHE A 179 -10.49 37.48 21.95
C PHE A 179 -10.45 38.13 23.34
N VAL A 180 -10.07 37.37 24.38
CA VAL A 180 -9.89 37.89 25.75
C VAL A 180 -8.83 38.99 25.76
N THR A 181 -7.64 38.75 25.19
CA THR A 181 -6.58 39.76 25.15
C THR A 181 -7.02 41.04 24.42
N LEU A 182 -7.74 40.90 23.32
CA LEU A 182 -8.19 42.02 22.51
C LEU A 182 -9.30 42.84 23.19
N THR A 183 -10.07 42.21 24.10
CA THR A 183 -11.08 42.88 24.93
C THR A 183 -10.45 43.66 26.08
N PHE A 184 -9.39 43.13 26.71
CA PHE A 184 -8.79 43.74 27.91
C PHE A 184 -7.61 44.68 27.63
N LEU A 185 -6.86 44.49 26.53
CA LEU A 185 -5.66 45.27 26.24
C LEU A 185 -5.94 46.77 25.99
N PRO A 186 -6.92 47.17 25.16
CA PRO A 186 -7.16 48.59 24.90
C PRO A 186 -7.62 49.38 26.14
N PRO A 187 -8.59 48.89 26.95
CA PRO A 187 -8.97 49.56 28.19
C PRO A 187 -7.82 49.65 29.20
N THR A 188 -6.99 48.60 29.32
CA THR A 188 -5.85 48.59 30.25
C THR A 188 -4.79 49.62 29.83
N PHE A 189 -4.50 49.73 28.54
CA PHE A 189 -3.58 50.74 28.01
C PHE A 189 -4.07 52.17 28.29
N ILE A 190 -5.34 52.43 28.01
CA ILE A 190 -5.99 53.72 28.28
C ILE A 190 -5.99 54.01 29.78
N CYS A 191 -6.35 53.03 30.61
CA CYS A 191 -6.29 53.14 32.07
C CYS A 191 -4.87 53.52 32.55
N ALA A 192 -3.82 52.88 32.05
CA ALA A 192 -2.43 53.21 32.43
C ALA A 192 -2.04 54.66 32.10
N ILE A 193 -2.41 55.15 30.91
CA ILE A 193 -2.16 56.56 30.51
C ILE A 193 -2.88 57.52 31.46
N PHE A 194 -4.12 57.21 31.82
CA PHE A 194 -4.97 58.10 32.59
C PHE A 194 -4.86 57.93 34.12
N SER A 195 -4.28 56.83 34.61
CA SER A 195 -4.16 56.49 36.04
C SER A 195 -3.34 57.52 36.82
N MET A 196 -2.41 58.21 36.17
CA MET A 196 -1.61 59.27 36.81
C MET A 196 -2.36 60.60 36.94
N SER A 197 -3.42 60.82 36.15
CA SER A 197 -4.05 62.14 35.99
C SER A 197 -5.36 62.30 36.78
N PHE A 198 -5.99 61.19 37.20
CA PHE A 198 -7.32 61.21 37.84
C PHE A 198 -7.34 61.10 39.37
N PHE A 199 -6.24 60.71 40.02
CA PHE A 199 -6.13 60.67 41.49
C PHE A 199 -5.48 61.94 42.01
N ASN A 200 -6.24 62.77 42.73
CA ASN A 200 -5.77 63.99 43.37
C ASN A 200 -5.65 63.74 44.89
N TYR A 201 -4.43 63.75 45.42
CA TYR A 201 -4.18 63.50 46.85
C TYR A 201 -4.21 64.82 47.63
N GLY A 202 -5.35 65.13 48.26
CA GLY A 202 -5.48 66.27 49.19
C GLY A 202 -5.15 65.89 50.63
N PRO A 203 -4.56 66.77 51.47
CA PRO A 203 -4.12 66.44 52.84
C PRO A 203 -5.23 66.16 53.84
N ASP A 204 -6.43 66.67 53.60
CA ASP A 204 -7.54 66.59 54.54
C ASP A 204 -8.80 66.09 53.82
N THR A 205 -9.40 65.04 54.37
CA THR A 205 -10.67 64.40 53.96
C THR A 205 -10.61 63.48 52.73
N GLY A 206 -10.64 62.18 53.01
CA GLY A 206 -11.24 61.07 52.23
C GLY A 206 -11.01 61.02 50.72
N TRP A 207 -10.49 59.88 50.24
CA TRP A 207 -10.46 59.43 48.84
C TRP A 207 -11.50 60.12 47.93
N ASN A 208 -11.11 61.18 47.22
CA ASN A 208 -12.02 61.93 46.35
C ASN A 208 -11.68 61.67 44.88
N MET A 209 -12.57 60.95 44.19
CA MET A 209 -12.43 60.60 42.77
C MET A 209 -12.70 61.85 41.91
N SER A 210 -11.82 62.17 40.96
CA SER A 210 -11.99 63.31 40.04
C SER A 210 -13.28 63.20 39.22
N SER A 211 -14.00 64.31 39.04
CA SER A 211 -15.25 64.38 38.25
C SER A 211 -15.08 64.06 36.76
N ASN A 212 -13.83 63.99 36.27
CA ASN A 212 -13.50 63.75 34.87
C ASN A 212 -13.36 62.25 34.51
N PHE A 213 -13.68 61.33 35.42
CA PHE A 213 -13.63 59.88 35.19
C PHE A 213 -14.42 59.41 33.96
N TRP A 214 -15.44 60.17 33.51
CA TRP A 214 -16.21 59.86 32.31
C TRP A 214 -15.37 59.84 31.01
N ILE A 215 -14.28 60.60 30.94
CA ILE A 215 -13.36 60.63 29.78
C ILE A 215 -12.71 59.27 29.52
N TYR A 216 -12.46 58.47 30.56
CA TYR A 216 -11.95 57.10 30.39
C TYR A 216 -12.87 56.27 29.49
N TRP A 217 -14.18 56.28 29.75
CA TRP A 217 -15.16 55.49 29.00
C TRP A 217 -15.31 55.95 27.54
N VAL A 218 -15.17 57.25 27.29
CA VAL A 218 -15.23 57.85 25.94
C VAL A 218 -14.13 57.32 25.03
N PHE A 219 -12.93 57.03 25.57
CA PHE A 219 -11.84 56.45 24.77
C PHE A 219 -11.79 54.93 24.86
N ALA A 220 -12.04 54.34 26.03
CA ALA A 220 -11.93 52.90 26.22
C ALA A 220 -12.92 52.10 25.36
N ILE A 221 -14.19 52.51 25.29
CA ILE A 221 -15.21 51.78 24.54
C ILE A 221 -14.95 51.81 23.03
N PRO A 222 -14.76 52.97 22.36
CA PRO A 222 -14.55 53.00 20.92
C PRO A 222 -13.28 52.27 20.49
N THR A 223 -12.20 52.37 21.27
CA THR A 223 -10.94 51.70 20.93
C THR A 223 -11.08 50.18 21.00
N THR A 224 -11.82 49.66 21.98
CA THR A 224 -12.10 48.22 22.12
C THR A 224 -13.03 47.72 21.01
N VAL A 225 -14.06 48.49 20.66
CA VAL A 225 -14.95 48.16 19.53
C VAL A 225 -14.17 48.14 18.23
N PHE A 226 -13.33 49.15 17.99
CA PHE A 226 -12.52 49.26 16.79
C PHE A 226 -11.55 48.07 16.64
N THR A 227 -10.82 47.72 17.70
CA THR A 227 -9.91 46.55 17.65
C THR A 227 -10.67 45.25 17.41
N THR A 228 -11.88 45.10 17.97
CA THR A 228 -12.68 43.86 17.84
C THR A 228 -13.23 43.71 16.43
N VAL A 229 -13.78 44.78 15.88
CA VAL A 229 -14.26 44.84 14.49
C VAL A 229 -13.12 44.56 13.52
N LEU A 230 -11.96 45.16 13.73
CA LEU A 230 -10.82 44.97 12.84
C LEU A 230 -10.32 43.52 12.82
N TRP A 231 -10.35 42.83 13.97
CA TRP A 231 -10.03 41.40 14.06
C TRP A 231 -11.06 40.51 13.35
N THR A 232 -12.37 40.76 13.54
CA THR A 232 -13.41 39.94 12.92
C THR A 232 -13.42 40.04 11.40
N TYR A 233 -13.17 41.22 10.85
CA TYR A 233 -13.16 41.45 9.39
C TYR A 233 -11.79 41.22 8.73
N TRP A 234 -10.74 40.93 9.51
CA TRP A 234 -9.38 40.75 8.98
C TRP A 234 -9.28 39.58 7.98
N GLY A 235 -10.03 38.50 8.20
CA GLY A 235 -10.05 37.33 7.30
C GLY A 235 -10.54 37.70 5.89
N ASP A 236 -11.70 38.34 5.81
CA ASP A 236 -12.32 38.76 4.55
C ASP A 236 -11.46 39.80 3.81
N ILE A 237 -10.85 40.74 4.56
CA ILE A 237 -9.95 41.76 4.01
C ILE A 237 -8.70 41.11 3.40
N ARG A 238 -8.10 40.13 4.09
CA ARG A 238 -6.91 39.43 3.61
C ARG A 238 -7.21 38.69 2.30
N ASP A 239 -8.32 37.98 2.25
CA ASP A 239 -8.69 37.17 1.08
C ASP A 239 -8.98 38.08 -0.14
N MET A 240 -9.64 39.23 0.07
CA MET A 240 -9.84 40.24 -0.96
C MET A 240 -8.52 40.83 -1.50
N ILE A 241 -7.53 41.07 -0.62
CA ILE A 241 -6.21 41.60 -0.99
C ILE A 241 -5.40 40.57 -1.79
N LEU A 242 -5.47 39.29 -1.42
CA LEU A 242 -4.77 38.21 -2.14
C LEU A 242 -5.34 38.01 -3.54
N LEU A 243 -6.66 38.00 -3.70
CA LEU A 243 -7.32 37.93 -5.00
C LEU A 243 -6.93 39.09 -5.92
N LYS A 244 -6.78 40.29 -5.34
CA LYS A 244 -6.33 41.48 -6.09
C LYS A 244 -4.85 41.40 -6.50
N LYS A 245 -4.05 40.56 -5.83
CA LYS A 245 -2.62 40.36 -6.12
C LYS A 245 -2.37 39.25 -7.13
N GLU A 246 -3.27 38.27 -7.26
CA GLU A 246 -3.22 37.27 -8.34
C GLU A 246 -3.74 37.79 -9.69
N GLN A 247 -4.50 38.89 -9.68
CA GLN A 247 -5.05 39.52 -10.90
C GLN A 247 -4.18 40.63 -11.50
N ASN A 248 -3.04 40.96 -10.89
CA ASN A 248 -2.10 42.01 -11.32
C ASN A 248 -0.72 41.41 -11.57
#